data_AF-A0AAE0K0M7-F1
#
_entry.id   AF-A0AAE0K0M7-F1
#
_cell.length_a   1.000
_cell.length_b   1.000
_cell.length_c   1.000
_cell.angle_alpha   90.00
_cell.angle_beta   90.00
_cell.angle_gamma   90.00
#
_symmetry.space_group_name_H-M   'P 1'
#
loop_
_entity.id
_entity.type
_entity.pdbx_description
1 polymer ?
#
loop_
_entity_poly.entity_id
_entity_poly.type
_entity_poly.pdbx_seq_one_letter_code
_entity_poly.pdbx_strand_id
1 'polypeptide(L)'
;LINLSDTNTQSLLSSASDVLRSISSQAVAASILERLQMLNPTIASQFYAKAEAIAGLPLRMLTTPAPATAPEVDSFLVVSYCWHYPGWPLAEAATPIAEGWEVSRPMVDAVMSLRESKKEGVWLDKLCIDQSSDQDKMSHIGAMDVVYRSARRMVILLEDVQLTPAEEAAGLAYAKFYEDMGKGITGLEGAARSKFFNEYFPSREKAARDAGQGQVLEAGHAFTMKLLGARWYSRAWCAHEARITPHKKINNPLFLCFGADGRVLTFEFRVIHYVAMYLSEQEPQVDLTSENALRDALNDPNPKTLRQRWWRIQRLMPDGGDNISAMQHLISILSFGCFMKGDLMSIALNTSGIPLFFMGDAVKEVEDVIWIFSLLVIAAGDIVPLATMGPRLKVPDGHGNETISWMTRPMQGAIDDKMSTPRLDSISAVTKDYVELD
;
A
#
# COMPACT_ATOMS: atom_id res chain seq x y z
N LEU A 1 -17.52 -18.18 7.29
CA LEU A 1 -16.09 -18.37 6.97
C LEU A 1 -15.91 -19.80 6.48
N ILE A 2 -15.26 -20.00 5.35
CA ILE A 2 -14.95 -21.34 4.81
C ILE A 2 -13.44 -21.49 4.64
N ASN A 3 -12.92 -22.69 4.86
CA ASN A 3 -11.56 -23.06 4.46
C ASN A 3 -11.59 -23.53 3.02
N LEU A 4 -10.72 -23.00 2.17
CA LEU A 4 -10.59 -23.46 0.79
C LEU A 4 -9.71 -24.71 0.72
N SER A 5 -9.96 -25.56 -0.28
CA SER A 5 -9.07 -26.69 -0.58
C SER A 5 -7.77 -26.19 -1.20
N ASP A 6 -6.69 -26.97 -1.11
CA ASP A 6 -5.40 -26.63 -1.71
C ASP A 6 -5.52 -26.35 -3.22
N THR A 7 -6.31 -27.15 -3.93
CA THR A 7 -6.58 -26.95 -5.37
C THR A 7 -7.27 -25.61 -5.64
N ASN A 8 -8.27 -25.23 -4.82
CA ASN A 8 -8.96 -23.96 -5.00
C ASN A 8 -8.04 -22.77 -4.67
N THR A 9 -7.26 -22.88 -3.59
CA THR A 9 -6.25 -21.88 -3.22
C THR A 9 -5.22 -21.69 -4.32
N GLN A 10 -4.65 -22.79 -4.84
CA GLN A 10 -3.68 -22.72 -5.94
C GLN A 10 -4.29 -22.10 -7.21
N SER A 11 -5.54 -22.43 -7.53
CA SER A 11 -6.23 -21.84 -8.69
C SER A 11 -6.38 -20.33 -8.54
N LEU A 12 -6.88 -19.85 -7.39
CA LEU A 12 -7.08 -18.42 -7.11
C LEU A 12 -5.76 -17.63 -7.06
N LEU A 13 -4.70 -18.24 -6.53
CA LEU A 13 -3.41 -17.57 -6.35
C LEU A 13 -2.43 -17.80 -7.51
N SER A 14 -2.80 -18.60 -8.51
CA SER A 14 -1.92 -19.08 -9.59
C SER A 14 -1.13 -17.96 -10.27
N SER A 15 -1.79 -16.95 -10.82
CA SER A 15 -1.12 -15.89 -11.59
C SER A 15 -0.04 -15.14 -10.80
N ALA A 16 -0.25 -14.90 -9.50
CA ALA A 16 0.74 -14.24 -8.64
C ALA A 16 1.78 -15.23 -8.09
N SER A 17 1.37 -16.47 -7.81
CA SER A 17 2.24 -17.52 -7.26
C SER A 17 3.20 -18.09 -8.30
N ASP A 18 2.80 -18.18 -9.57
CA ASP A 18 3.61 -18.75 -10.65
C ASP A 18 4.86 -17.90 -10.92
N VAL A 19 4.76 -16.58 -10.76
CA VAL A 19 5.91 -15.68 -10.83
C VAL A 19 6.92 -16.00 -9.73
N LEU A 20 6.44 -16.21 -8.49
CA LEU A 20 7.29 -16.52 -7.33
C LEU A 20 7.83 -17.95 -7.33
N ARG A 21 7.09 -18.89 -7.96
CA ARG A 21 7.51 -20.28 -8.14
C ARG A 21 8.37 -20.49 -9.38
N SER A 22 8.55 -19.46 -10.21
CA SER A 22 9.42 -19.55 -11.37
C SER A 22 10.85 -19.91 -10.95
N ILE A 23 11.52 -20.71 -11.77
CA ILE A 23 12.92 -21.12 -11.55
C ILE A 23 13.82 -19.90 -11.33
N SER A 24 13.56 -18.82 -12.08
CA SER A 24 14.29 -17.57 -11.91
C SER A 24 14.09 -16.95 -10.53
N SER A 25 12.85 -16.90 -10.02
CA SER A 25 12.57 -16.33 -8.69
C SER A 25 13.22 -17.15 -7.57
N GLN A 26 13.18 -18.48 -7.65
CA GLN A 26 13.84 -19.36 -6.68
C GLN A 26 15.37 -19.22 -6.72
N ALA A 27 15.97 -19.11 -7.91
CA ALA A 27 17.40 -18.88 -8.06
C ALA A 27 17.82 -17.51 -7.48
N VAL A 28 17.01 -16.47 -7.68
CA VAL A 28 17.23 -15.15 -7.07
C VAL A 28 17.14 -15.23 -5.55
N ALA A 29 16.12 -15.89 -4.99
CA ALA A 29 16.00 -16.07 -3.54
C ALA A 29 17.23 -16.77 -2.94
N ALA A 30 17.66 -17.89 -3.55
CA ALA A 30 18.82 -18.64 -3.11
C ALA A 30 20.11 -17.81 -3.17
N SER A 31 20.32 -17.07 -4.26
CA SER A 31 21.49 -16.20 -4.43
C SER A 31 21.54 -15.08 -3.39
N ILE A 32 20.40 -14.44 -3.10
CA ILE A 32 20.32 -13.40 -2.07
C ILE A 32 20.62 -13.99 -0.68
N LEU A 33 20.05 -15.14 -0.34
CA LEU A 33 20.28 -15.79 0.95
C LEU A 33 21.73 -16.23 1.13
N GLU A 34 22.33 -16.84 0.11
CA GLU A 34 23.75 -17.21 0.13
C GLU A 34 24.63 -15.97 0.33
N ARG A 35 24.34 -14.89 -0.39
CA ARG A 35 25.08 -13.64 -0.25
C ARG A 35 24.91 -13.01 1.14
N LEU A 36 23.68 -12.99 1.65
CA LEU A 36 23.37 -12.48 2.98
C LEU A 36 24.05 -13.32 4.07
N GLN A 37 24.12 -14.65 3.89
CA GLN A 37 24.82 -15.56 4.79
C GLN A 37 26.32 -15.28 4.85
N MET A 38 26.95 -14.93 3.71
CA MET A 38 28.34 -14.51 3.68
C MET A 38 28.55 -13.16 4.39
N LEU A 39 27.68 -12.18 4.13
CA LEU A 39 27.81 -10.83 4.70
C LEU A 39 27.50 -10.78 6.21
N ASN A 40 26.46 -11.50 6.64
CA ASN A 40 25.99 -11.51 8.03
C ASN A 40 25.15 -12.76 8.33
N PRO A 41 25.76 -13.85 8.85
CA PRO A 41 25.07 -15.11 9.18
C PRO A 41 23.87 -14.97 10.13
N THR A 42 23.96 -14.06 11.10
CA THR A 42 22.92 -13.88 12.13
C THR A 42 21.67 -13.20 11.56
N ILE A 43 21.84 -12.34 10.57
CA ILE A 43 20.73 -11.71 9.87
C ILE A 43 20.17 -12.65 8.81
N ALA A 44 21.02 -13.37 8.08
CA ALA A 44 20.60 -14.34 7.07
C ALA A 44 19.65 -15.40 7.62
N SER A 45 19.89 -15.89 8.84
CA SER A 45 19.02 -16.89 9.49
C SER A 45 17.60 -16.41 9.81
N GLN A 46 17.28 -15.13 9.58
CA GLN A 46 15.95 -14.55 9.79
C GLN A 46 15.14 -14.48 8.49
N PHE A 47 15.73 -14.84 7.35
CA PHE A 47 15.10 -14.81 6.04
C PHE A 47 14.94 -16.21 5.46
N TYR A 48 13.83 -16.38 4.75
CA TYR A 48 13.44 -17.65 4.15
C TYR A 48 12.88 -17.41 2.75
N ALA A 49 12.90 -18.43 1.90
CA ALA A 49 12.36 -18.32 0.54
C ALA A 49 10.83 -18.14 0.59
N LYS A 50 10.29 -17.11 -0.09
CA LYS A 50 8.84 -16.81 -0.08
C LYS A 50 7.98 -17.96 -0.61
N ALA A 51 8.52 -18.80 -1.49
CA ALA A 51 7.83 -19.98 -2.00
C ALA A 51 7.36 -20.94 -0.87
N GLU A 52 8.09 -21.00 0.24
CA GLU A 52 7.76 -21.83 1.40
C GLU A 52 6.52 -21.31 2.14
N ALA A 53 6.42 -20.00 2.33
CA ALA A 53 5.24 -19.36 2.94
C ALA A 53 3.95 -19.62 2.13
N ILE A 54 4.06 -19.72 0.81
CA ILE A 54 2.92 -19.93 -0.10
C ILE A 54 2.54 -21.42 -0.19
N ALA A 55 3.49 -22.34 -0.07
CA ALA A 55 3.27 -23.77 -0.32
C ALA A 55 2.20 -24.41 0.58
N GLY A 56 1.91 -23.82 1.73
CA GLY A 56 0.89 -24.30 2.68
C GLY A 56 -0.03 -23.20 3.21
N LEU A 57 -0.22 -22.10 2.48
CA LEU A 57 -1.03 -20.97 2.94
C LEU A 57 -2.51 -21.36 3.10
N PRO A 58 -3.08 -21.39 4.33
CA PRO A 58 -4.46 -21.79 4.53
C PRO A 58 -5.40 -20.61 4.22
N LEU A 59 -5.92 -20.59 2.99
CA LEU A 59 -6.79 -19.52 2.53
C LEU A 59 -8.24 -19.72 3.00
N ARG A 60 -8.76 -18.72 3.72
CA ARG A 60 -10.16 -18.67 4.17
C ARG A 60 -10.89 -17.51 3.54
N MET A 61 -12.18 -17.69 3.32
CA MET A 61 -13.04 -16.68 2.69
C MET A 61 -14.36 -16.51 3.42
N LEU A 62 -14.84 -15.28 3.44
CA LEU A 62 -16.22 -14.95 3.80
C LEU A 62 -17.07 -15.17 2.54
N THR A 63 -18.14 -15.95 2.69
CA THR A 63 -19.09 -16.22 1.61
C THR A 63 -20.51 -16.13 2.16
N THR A 64 -21.50 -16.04 1.28
CA THR A 64 -22.88 -16.31 1.67
C THR A 64 -22.98 -17.76 2.16
N PRO A 65 -23.85 -18.08 3.13
CA PRO A 65 -24.06 -19.47 3.54
C PRO A 65 -24.42 -20.33 2.33
N ALA A 66 -23.59 -21.32 2.02
CA ALA A 66 -23.87 -22.33 1.02
C ALA A 66 -24.34 -23.63 1.71
N PRO A 67 -25.18 -24.45 1.05
CA PRO A 67 -25.57 -25.76 1.58
C PRO A 67 -24.35 -26.69 1.74
N ALA A 68 -24.51 -27.75 2.55
CA ALA A 68 -23.54 -28.62 3.22
C ALA A 68 -22.21 -29.04 2.55
N THR A 69 -21.94 -28.76 1.27
CA THR A 69 -20.67 -29.02 0.59
C THR A 69 -19.80 -27.77 0.57
N ALA A 70 -18.52 -27.89 0.90
CA ALA A 70 -17.55 -26.78 0.85
C ALA A 70 -17.64 -26.08 -0.52
N PRO A 71 -18.10 -24.81 -0.57
CA PRO A 71 -18.33 -24.15 -1.85
C PRO A 71 -16.99 -23.77 -2.48
N GLU A 72 -16.83 -24.10 -3.76
CA GLU A 72 -15.72 -23.64 -4.59
C GLU A 72 -15.86 -22.13 -4.85
N VAL A 73 -14.78 -21.40 -4.61
CA VAL A 73 -14.67 -19.95 -4.83
C VAL A 73 -13.98 -19.68 -6.15
N ASP A 74 -14.64 -18.94 -7.05
CA ASP A 74 -14.14 -18.67 -8.41
C ASP A 74 -13.24 -17.41 -8.51
N SER A 75 -13.44 -16.48 -7.59
CA SER A 75 -12.80 -15.17 -7.52
C SER A 75 -12.99 -14.60 -6.12
N PHE A 76 -12.32 -13.49 -5.77
CA PHE A 76 -12.57 -12.84 -4.48
C PHE A 76 -12.29 -11.34 -4.51
N LEU A 77 -12.99 -10.63 -3.62
CA LEU A 77 -12.66 -9.27 -3.19
C LEU A 77 -11.69 -9.32 -2.01
N VAL A 78 -10.79 -8.34 -1.95
CA VAL A 78 -9.96 -8.11 -0.77
C VAL A 78 -10.37 -6.80 -0.10
N VAL A 79 -10.49 -6.80 1.22
CA VAL A 79 -10.92 -5.62 1.98
C VAL A 79 -9.74 -5.05 2.75
N SER A 80 -9.45 -3.78 2.47
CA SER A 80 -8.42 -2.98 3.13
C SER A 80 -9.09 -1.96 4.05
N TYR A 81 -8.71 -1.93 5.33
CA TYR A 81 -9.39 -1.13 6.35
C TYR A 81 -8.49 -0.86 7.56
N CYS A 82 -8.99 -0.05 8.47
CA CYS A 82 -8.35 0.16 9.75
C CYS A 82 -9.05 -0.63 10.85
N TRP A 83 -8.32 -1.52 11.51
CA TRP A 83 -8.82 -2.21 12.71
C TRP A 83 -9.33 -1.18 13.74
N HIS A 84 -10.42 -1.51 14.42
CA HIS A 84 -10.97 -0.66 15.47
C HIS A 84 -10.11 -0.77 16.72
N TYR A 85 -9.65 0.38 17.24
CA TYR A 85 -8.96 0.48 18.52
C TYR A 85 -9.73 1.42 19.46
N PRO A 86 -9.65 1.22 20.79
CA PRO A 86 -10.26 2.13 21.75
C PRO A 86 -9.83 3.58 21.54
N GLY A 87 -10.79 4.50 21.55
CA GLY A 87 -10.54 5.94 21.42
C GLY A 87 -10.43 6.47 19.99
N TRP A 88 -10.62 5.63 18.98
CA TRP A 88 -10.60 6.07 17.60
C TRP A 88 -11.99 6.52 17.14
N PRO A 89 -12.14 7.73 16.56
CA PRO A 89 -13.45 8.22 16.13
C PRO A 89 -13.92 7.42 14.91
N LEU A 90 -15.15 6.93 14.99
CA LEU A 90 -15.91 6.42 13.85
C LEU A 90 -16.90 7.50 13.40
N ALA A 91 -17.28 7.46 12.13
CA ALA A 91 -18.44 8.21 11.67
C ALA A 91 -19.71 7.75 12.41
N GLU A 92 -20.69 8.64 12.58
CA GLU A 92 -21.98 8.30 13.20
C GLU A 92 -22.67 7.16 12.43
N ALA A 93 -22.61 7.22 11.11
CA ALA A 93 -23.15 6.20 10.21
C ALA A 93 -22.43 4.84 10.25
N ALA A 94 -21.29 4.73 10.96
CA ALA A 94 -20.59 3.46 11.15
C ALA A 94 -21.29 2.53 12.17
N THR A 95 -22.43 2.92 12.71
CA THR A 95 -23.23 2.10 13.64
C THR A 95 -24.49 1.56 12.94
N PRO A 96 -24.87 0.28 13.15
CA PRO A 96 -24.25 -0.70 14.02
C PRO A 96 -23.04 -1.41 13.39
N ILE A 97 -22.19 -1.99 14.23
CA ILE A 97 -21.15 -2.94 13.79
C ILE A 97 -21.82 -4.25 13.35
N ALA A 98 -21.41 -4.78 12.20
CA ALA A 98 -21.85 -6.09 11.74
C ALA A 98 -21.25 -7.19 12.63
N GLU A 99 -22.14 -8.03 13.15
CA GLU A 99 -21.76 -9.20 13.94
C GLU A 99 -20.77 -10.08 13.18
N GLY A 100 -19.66 -10.41 13.84
CA GLY A 100 -18.59 -11.24 13.29
C GLY A 100 -17.68 -10.56 12.25
N TRP A 101 -17.94 -9.31 11.86
CA TRP A 101 -17.09 -8.59 10.91
C TRP A 101 -16.17 -7.55 11.56
N GLU A 102 -16.57 -7.00 12.71
CA GLU A 102 -15.90 -5.86 13.36
C GLU A 102 -15.72 -4.64 12.44
N VAL A 103 -16.63 -4.54 11.47
CA VAL A 103 -16.80 -3.46 10.51
C VAL A 103 -18.27 -3.09 10.55
N SER A 104 -18.60 -1.83 10.33
CA SER A 104 -19.96 -1.30 10.25
C SER A 104 -20.83 -2.10 9.27
N ARG A 105 -22.09 -2.36 9.66
CA ARG A 105 -23.06 -3.08 8.86
C ARG A 105 -23.28 -2.46 7.48
N PRO A 106 -23.43 -1.13 7.33
CA PRO A 106 -23.59 -0.55 5.99
C PRO A 106 -22.39 -0.81 5.07
N MET A 107 -21.16 -0.80 5.59
CA MET A 107 -19.95 -1.12 4.81
C MET A 107 -19.90 -2.59 4.43
N VAL A 108 -20.24 -3.50 5.34
CA VAL A 108 -20.33 -4.94 5.02
C VAL A 108 -21.36 -5.19 3.93
N ASP A 109 -22.54 -4.59 4.04
CA ASP A 109 -23.60 -4.73 3.02
C ASP A 109 -23.13 -4.19 1.67
N ALA A 110 -22.44 -3.04 1.66
CA ALA A 110 -21.85 -2.48 0.46
C ALA A 110 -20.77 -3.40 -0.16
N VAL A 111 -19.82 -3.93 0.63
CA VAL A 111 -18.82 -4.90 0.15
C VAL A 111 -19.49 -6.14 -0.45
N MET A 112 -20.48 -6.70 0.25
CA MET A 112 -21.18 -7.90 -0.22
C MET A 112 -21.97 -7.65 -1.50
N SER A 113 -22.46 -6.43 -1.73
CA SER A 113 -23.15 -6.02 -2.97
C SER A 113 -22.21 -5.86 -4.18
N LEU A 114 -20.90 -5.71 -3.95
CA LEU A 114 -19.89 -5.58 -5.02
C LEU A 114 -19.48 -6.94 -5.62
N ARG A 115 -19.97 -8.04 -5.05
CA ARG A 115 -19.69 -9.39 -5.54
C ARG A 115 -20.41 -9.63 -6.87
N GLU A 116 -19.71 -10.20 -7.84
CA GLU A 116 -20.24 -10.54 -9.16
C GLU A 116 -21.01 -11.85 -9.16
N SER A 117 -20.77 -12.72 -8.17
CA SER A 117 -21.43 -14.02 -8.06
C SER A 117 -21.61 -14.45 -6.60
N LYS A 118 -22.48 -15.45 -6.37
CA LYS A 118 -22.62 -16.09 -5.04
C LYS A 118 -21.39 -16.93 -4.66
N LYS A 119 -20.53 -17.26 -5.62
CA LYS A 119 -19.29 -18.03 -5.43
C LYS A 119 -18.07 -17.14 -5.21
N GLU A 120 -18.17 -15.83 -5.45
CA GLU A 120 -17.05 -14.92 -5.20
C GLU A 120 -16.81 -14.77 -3.69
N GLY A 121 -15.59 -14.95 -3.21
CA GLY A 121 -15.24 -14.77 -1.80
C GLY A 121 -15.02 -13.31 -1.41
N VAL A 122 -14.99 -13.04 -0.12
CA VAL A 122 -14.43 -11.81 0.45
C VAL A 122 -13.33 -12.19 1.44
N TRP A 123 -12.15 -11.61 1.25
CA TRP A 123 -11.01 -11.77 2.14
C TRP A 123 -10.83 -10.52 3.00
N LEU A 124 -10.77 -10.71 4.32
CA LEU A 124 -10.52 -9.66 5.31
C LEU A 124 -9.50 -10.20 6.31
N ASP A 125 -8.34 -9.56 6.41
CA ASP A 125 -7.17 -10.06 7.16
C ASP A 125 -7.50 -10.63 8.55
N LYS A 126 -8.25 -9.88 9.35
CA LYS A 126 -8.55 -10.20 10.74
C LYS A 126 -9.41 -11.44 10.93
N LEU A 127 -10.27 -11.75 9.95
CA LEU A 127 -11.19 -12.89 10.00
C LEU A 127 -10.67 -14.08 9.21
N CYS A 128 -9.98 -13.81 8.10
CA CYS A 128 -9.47 -14.82 7.20
C CYS A 128 -8.09 -15.35 7.61
N ILE A 129 -7.41 -14.71 8.57
CA ILE A 129 -6.19 -15.19 9.22
C ILE A 129 -6.52 -15.57 10.66
N ASP A 130 -6.00 -16.70 11.14
CA ASP A 130 -6.15 -17.15 12.51
C ASP A 130 -5.25 -16.29 13.39
N GLN A 131 -5.84 -15.26 13.99
CA GLN A 131 -5.14 -14.33 14.86
C GLN A 131 -4.58 -14.99 16.14
N SER A 132 -4.91 -16.25 16.41
CA SER A 132 -4.34 -17.02 17.52
C SER A 132 -3.13 -17.86 17.13
N SER A 133 -2.89 -18.08 15.83
CA SER A 133 -1.79 -18.91 15.32
C SER A 133 -0.68 -18.05 14.72
N ASP A 134 0.48 -18.00 15.38
CA ASP A 134 1.62 -17.21 14.89
C ASP A 134 2.15 -17.74 13.56
N GLN A 135 2.15 -19.06 13.37
CA GLN A 135 2.53 -19.68 12.09
C GLN A 135 1.62 -19.19 10.96
N ASP A 136 0.32 -19.11 11.22
CA ASP A 136 -0.65 -18.69 10.21
C ASP A 136 -0.51 -17.20 9.87
N LYS A 137 -0.30 -16.35 10.88
CA LYS A 137 0.03 -14.93 10.67
C LYS A 137 1.29 -14.77 9.84
N MET A 138 2.37 -15.47 10.19
CA MET A 138 3.65 -15.36 9.48
C MET A 138 3.52 -15.76 8.02
N SER A 139 2.87 -16.90 7.74
CA SER A 139 2.62 -17.35 6.37
C SER A 139 1.80 -16.32 5.59
N HIS A 140 0.76 -15.75 6.19
CA HIS A 140 -0.05 -14.73 5.53
C HIS A 140 0.71 -13.42 5.32
N ILE A 141 1.42 -12.90 6.32
CA ILE A 141 2.24 -11.69 6.23
C ILE A 141 3.24 -11.79 5.07
N GLY A 142 3.91 -12.94 4.95
CA GLY A 142 4.85 -13.22 3.86
C GLY A 142 4.20 -13.40 2.48
N ALA A 143 2.90 -13.73 2.44
CA ALA A 143 2.12 -13.95 1.23
C ALA A 143 1.09 -12.84 0.93
N MET A 144 1.06 -11.75 1.72
CA MET A 144 0.10 -10.66 1.57
C MET A 144 0.13 -10.07 0.16
N ASP A 145 1.31 -9.97 -0.44
CA ASP A 145 1.45 -9.45 -1.80
C ASP A 145 0.77 -10.34 -2.85
N VAL A 146 0.83 -11.67 -2.66
CA VAL A 146 0.17 -12.65 -3.52
C VAL A 146 -1.34 -12.54 -3.38
N VAL A 147 -1.86 -12.49 -2.16
CA VAL A 147 -3.31 -12.40 -1.90
C VAL A 147 -3.90 -11.13 -2.52
N TYR A 148 -3.28 -9.97 -2.28
CA TYR A 148 -3.77 -8.69 -2.80
C TYR A 148 -3.61 -8.51 -4.31
N ARG A 149 -2.58 -9.13 -4.94
CA ARG A 149 -2.44 -9.16 -6.41
C ARG A 149 -3.46 -10.09 -7.08
N SER A 150 -3.82 -11.18 -6.42
CA SER A 150 -4.75 -12.19 -6.93
C SER A 150 -6.22 -11.82 -6.78
N ALA A 151 -6.55 -10.91 -5.88
CA ALA A 151 -7.91 -10.41 -5.72
C ALA A 151 -8.44 -9.78 -7.02
N ARG A 152 -9.72 -9.99 -7.33
CA ARG A 152 -10.36 -9.34 -8.48
C ARG A 152 -10.33 -7.82 -8.31
N ARG A 153 -10.60 -7.34 -7.10
CA ARG A 153 -10.67 -5.93 -6.73
C ARG A 153 -10.39 -5.75 -5.24
N MET A 154 -9.71 -4.65 -4.90
CA MET A 154 -9.58 -4.18 -3.52
C MET A 154 -10.69 -3.18 -3.18
N VAL A 155 -11.28 -3.33 -2.00
CA VAL A 155 -12.27 -2.41 -1.44
C VAL A 155 -11.70 -1.79 -0.17
N ILE A 156 -11.60 -0.48 -0.14
CA ILE A 156 -11.01 0.31 0.94
C ILE A 156 -12.13 0.92 1.78
N LEU A 157 -12.17 0.62 3.08
CA LEU A 157 -13.21 1.11 3.99
C LEU A 157 -12.72 2.32 4.79
N LEU A 158 -13.40 3.46 4.63
CA LEU A 158 -13.12 4.71 5.33
C LEU A 158 -14.21 4.98 6.38
N GLU A 159 -14.25 4.14 7.42
CA GLU A 159 -15.31 4.16 8.45
C GLU A 159 -15.29 5.41 9.35
N ASP A 160 -14.23 6.20 9.28
CA ASP A 160 -14.07 7.49 9.94
C ASP A 160 -14.48 8.69 9.06
N VAL A 161 -14.94 8.43 7.84
CA VAL A 161 -15.32 9.48 6.88
C VAL A 161 -16.84 9.51 6.66
N GLN A 162 -17.46 10.59 7.11
CA GLN A 162 -18.82 10.97 6.74
C GLN A 162 -18.84 12.35 6.09
N LEU A 163 -19.35 12.40 4.86
CA LEU A 163 -19.46 13.62 4.08
C LEU A 163 -20.63 14.46 4.56
N THR A 164 -20.50 15.78 4.44
CA THR A 164 -21.63 16.71 4.51
C THR A 164 -22.37 16.72 3.17
N PRO A 165 -23.61 17.25 3.08
CA PRO A 165 -24.35 17.29 1.81
C PRO A 165 -23.57 18.02 0.69
N ALA A 166 -22.83 19.08 1.02
CA ALA A 166 -22.04 19.83 0.04
C ALA A 166 -20.83 19.02 -0.45
N GLU A 167 -20.11 18.35 0.46
CA GLU A 167 -18.97 17.49 0.09
C GLU A 167 -19.41 16.25 -0.70
N GLU A 168 -20.54 15.63 -0.36
CA GLU A 168 -21.13 14.53 -1.12
C GLU A 168 -21.47 14.98 -2.56
N ALA A 169 -22.18 16.11 -2.69
CA ALA A 169 -22.52 16.67 -4.00
C ALA A 169 -21.26 16.99 -4.82
N ALA A 170 -20.23 17.56 -4.20
CA ALA A 170 -18.95 17.84 -4.83
C ALA A 170 -18.26 16.56 -5.31
N GLY A 171 -18.12 15.56 -4.42
CA GLY A 171 -17.49 14.29 -4.74
C GLY A 171 -18.18 13.57 -5.90
N LEU A 172 -19.51 13.52 -5.89
CA LEU A 172 -20.29 12.92 -6.97
C LEU A 172 -20.12 13.70 -8.30
N ALA A 173 -20.07 15.03 -8.25
CA ALA A 173 -19.83 15.85 -9.44
C ALA A 173 -18.45 15.60 -10.05
N TYR A 174 -17.38 15.60 -9.23
CA TYR A 174 -16.03 15.32 -9.72
C TYR A 174 -15.85 13.88 -10.21
N ALA A 175 -16.50 12.90 -9.56
CA ALA A 175 -16.52 11.53 -10.06
C ALA A 175 -17.17 11.44 -11.44
N LYS A 176 -18.30 12.14 -11.65
CA LYS A 176 -18.96 12.25 -12.96
C LYS A 176 -18.05 12.91 -14.00
N PHE A 177 -17.34 13.98 -13.64
CA PHE A 177 -16.40 14.66 -14.53
C PHE A 177 -15.27 13.71 -14.98
N TYR A 178 -14.69 12.96 -14.04
CA TYR A 178 -13.63 12.00 -14.36
C TYR A 178 -14.14 10.87 -15.28
N GLU A 179 -15.32 10.33 -15.00
CA GLU A 179 -15.96 9.30 -15.84
C GLU A 179 -16.16 9.80 -17.28
N ASP A 180 -16.74 11.00 -17.45
CA ASP A 180 -17.01 11.58 -18.76
C ASP A 180 -15.73 11.98 -19.49
N MET A 181 -14.69 12.40 -18.75
CA MET A 181 -13.34 12.62 -19.31
C MET A 181 -12.76 11.31 -19.86
N GLY A 182 -12.89 10.20 -19.11
CA GLY A 182 -12.44 8.88 -19.54
C GLY A 182 -13.14 8.39 -20.81
N LYS A 183 -14.42 8.72 -20.99
CA LYS A 183 -15.14 8.45 -22.24
C LYS A 183 -14.64 9.35 -23.38
N GLY A 184 -14.51 10.65 -23.14
CA GLY A 184 -14.11 11.62 -24.16
C GLY A 184 -12.67 11.49 -24.66
N ILE A 185 -11.77 10.93 -23.85
CA ILE A 185 -10.37 10.72 -24.25
C ILE A 185 -10.17 9.50 -25.18
N THR A 186 -11.18 8.63 -25.28
CA THR A 186 -11.10 7.41 -26.10
C THR A 186 -10.97 7.78 -27.58
N GLY A 187 -9.87 7.36 -28.21
CA GLY A 187 -9.58 7.66 -29.62
C GLY A 187 -8.80 8.97 -29.86
N LEU A 188 -8.46 9.72 -28.80
CA LEU A 188 -7.55 10.87 -28.91
C LEU A 188 -6.10 10.44 -28.70
N GLU A 189 -5.19 11.04 -29.46
CA GLU A 189 -3.74 10.79 -29.35
C GLU A 189 -2.92 12.09 -29.29
N GLY A 190 -1.67 11.96 -28.85
CA GLY A 190 -0.66 13.04 -28.84
C GLY A 190 -1.13 14.37 -28.21
N ALA A 191 -0.95 15.46 -28.96
CA ALA A 191 -1.29 16.81 -28.51
C ALA A 191 -2.80 17.00 -28.29
N ALA A 192 -3.65 16.38 -29.12
CA ALA A 192 -5.11 16.48 -28.97
C ALA A 192 -5.58 15.85 -27.66
N ARG A 193 -5.02 14.68 -27.32
CA ARG A 193 -5.28 14.01 -26.04
C ARG A 193 -4.86 14.88 -24.85
N SER A 194 -3.64 15.42 -24.90
CA SER A 194 -3.08 16.25 -23.82
C SER A 194 -3.89 17.53 -23.62
N LYS A 195 -4.27 18.20 -24.71
CA LYS A 195 -5.12 19.38 -24.69
C LYS A 195 -6.49 19.10 -24.08
N PHE A 196 -7.17 18.06 -24.56
CA PHE A 196 -8.49 17.66 -24.03
C PHE A 196 -8.42 17.41 -22.53
N PHE A 197 -7.42 16.64 -22.07
CA PHE A 197 -7.24 16.30 -20.67
C PHE A 197 -7.06 17.54 -19.79
N ASN A 198 -6.16 18.45 -20.17
CA ASN A 198 -5.85 19.66 -19.40
C ASN A 198 -7.01 20.67 -19.37
N GLU A 199 -7.81 20.75 -20.44
CA GLU A 199 -8.92 21.71 -20.53
C GLU A 199 -10.23 21.16 -19.93
N TYR A 200 -10.37 19.84 -19.76
CA TYR A 200 -11.65 19.22 -19.41
C TYR A 200 -12.20 19.71 -18.06
N PHE A 201 -11.48 19.51 -16.97
CA PHE A 201 -11.94 19.88 -15.62
C PHE A 201 -12.22 21.39 -15.50
N PRO A 202 -11.30 22.30 -15.90
CA PRO A 202 -11.57 23.73 -15.91
C PRO A 202 -12.82 24.11 -16.71
N SER A 203 -13.06 23.48 -17.87
CA SER A 203 -14.25 23.74 -18.68
C SER A 203 -15.55 23.31 -18.00
N ARG A 204 -15.53 22.17 -17.27
CA ARG A 204 -16.68 21.67 -16.51
C ARG A 204 -16.97 22.51 -15.30
N GLU A 205 -15.93 22.94 -14.57
CA GLU A 205 -16.11 23.85 -13.45
C GLU A 205 -16.71 25.19 -13.87
N LYS A 206 -16.21 25.77 -14.97
CA LYS A 206 -16.77 27.00 -15.53
C LYS A 206 -18.24 26.81 -15.90
N ALA A 207 -18.58 25.75 -16.62
CA ALA A 207 -19.96 25.48 -17.02
C ALA A 207 -20.90 25.28 -15.81
N ALA A 208 -20.43 24.60 -14.76
CA ALA A 208 -21.20 24.43 -13.53
C ALA A 208 -21.37 25.76 -12.77
N ARG A 209 -20.35 26.64 -12.73
CA ARG A 209 -20.49 28.00 -12.17
C ARG A 209 -21.50 28.83 -12.97
N ASP A 210 -21.42 28.79 -14.30
CA ASP A 210 -22.37 29.50 -15.19
C ASP A 210 -23.81 28.99 -15.00
N ALA A 211 -23.98 27.71 -14.63
CA ALA A 211 -25.27 27.10 -14.29
C ALA A 211 -25.72 27.34 -12.83
N GLY A 212 -25.00 28.15 -12.05
CA GLY A 212 -25.33 28.45 -10.64
C GLY A 212 -24.94 27.37 -9.63
N GLN A 213 -24.11 26.39 -10.01
CA GLN A 213 -23.64 25.30 -9.16
C GLN A 213 -22.26 25.58 -8.51
N GLY A 214 -21.83 26.85 -8.46
CA GLY A 214 -20.51 27.22 -7.94
C GLY A 214 -20.25 26.75 -6.51
N GLN A 215 -21.27 26.79 -5.64
CA GLN A 215 -21.17 26.34 -4.24
C GLN A 215 -20.82 24.85 -4.11
N VAL A 216 -21.26 24.01 -5.05
CA VAL A 216 -20.91 22.57 -5.05
C VAL A 216 -19.43 22.38 -5.33
N LEU A 217 -18.84 23.19 -6.22
CA LEU A 217 -17.41 23.10 -6.54
C LEU A 217 -16.53 23.64 -5.42
N GLU A 218 -16.99 24.66 -4.69
CA GLU A 218 -16.28 25.21 -3.53
C GLU A 218 -16.07 24.15 -2.43
N ALA A 219 -16.97 23.17 -2.32
CA ALA A 219 -16.84 22.04 -1.40
C ALA A 219 -15.88 20.93 -1.91
N GLY A 220 -15.37 21.00 -3.14
CA GLY A 220 -14.45 20.00 -3.72
C GLY A 220 -13.16 19.84 -2.93
N HIS A 221 -12.58 20.97 -2.49
CA HIS A 221 -11.37 20.96 -1.65
C HIS A 221 -11.65 20.28 -0.30
N ALA A 222 -12.74 20.66 0.38
CA ALA A 222 -13.16 20.08 1.65
C ALA A 222 -13.45 18.57 1.53
N PHE A 223 -14.16 18.14 0.48
CA PHE A 223 -14.42 16.73 0.16
C PHE A 223 -13.11 15.95 0.06
N THR A 224 -12.18 16.44 -0.76
CA THR A 224 -10.94 15.72 -1.06
C THR A 224 -10.01 15.71 0.15
N MET A 225 -9.93 16.83 0.87
CA MET A 225 -9.23 16.90 2.14
C MET A 225 -9.81 15.87 3.11
N LYS A 226 -11.12 15.84 3.34
CA LYS A 226 -11.75 14.90 4.27
C LYS A 226 -11.45 13.45 3.90
N LEU A 227 -11.61 13.08 2.63
CA LEU A 227 -11.37 11.71 2.16
C LEU A 227 -9.90 11.29 2.32
N LEU A 228 -8.96 12.15 1.90
CA LEU A 228 -7.52 11.89 2.05
C LEU A 228 -7.00 12.09 3.49
N GLY A 229 -7.85 12.61 4.37
CA GLY A 229 -7.61 12.72 5.80
C GLY A 229 -8.00 11.46 6.57
N ALA A 230 -8.60 10.48 5.90
CA ALA A 230 -8.98 9.22 6.52
C ALA A 230 -7.76 8.53 7.13
N ARG A 231 -7.98 7.90 8.27
CA ARG A 231 -6.96 7.15 9.01
C ARG A 231 -6.31 6.05 8.18
N TRP A 232 -7.01 5.51 7.21
CA TRP A 232 -6.47 4.52 6.28
C TRP A 232 -5.13 4.97 5.66
N TYR A 233 -5.00 6.24 5.27
CA TYR A 233 -3.77 6.78 4.70
C TYR A 233 -2.59 6.81 5.70
N SER A 234 -2.85 6.69 7.00
CA SER A 234 -1.81 6.73 8.01
C SER A 234 -1.09 5.41 8.22
N ARG A 235 -1.62 4.26 7.77
CA ARG A 235 -1.09 2.93 8.11
C ARG A 235 -0.17 2.36 7.04
N ALA A 236 0.93 1.75 7.47
CA ALA A 236 1.90 1.13 6.56
C ALA A 236 1.31 -0.07 5.79
N TRP A 237 0.49 -0.90 6.45
CA TRP A 237 -0.21 -2.01 5.78
C TRP A 237 -1.19 -1.52 4.72
N CYS A 238 -1.94 -0.45 4.98
CA CYS A 238 -2.81 0.15 3.97
C CYS A 238 -2.02 0.67 2.76
N ALA A 239 -0.82 1.22 3.01
CA ALA A 239 0.08 1.63 1.94
C ALA A 239 0.59 0.44 1.11
N HIS A 240 0.99 -0.65 1.78
CA HIS A 240 1.34 -1.91 1.13
C HIS A 240 0.22 -2.39 0.21
N GLU A 241 -0.99 -2.54 0.75
CA GLU A 241 -2.15 -3.10 0.05
C GLU A 241 -2.46 -2.33 -1.24
N ALA A 242 -2.42 -1.00 -1.18
CA ALA A 242 -2.65 -0.14 -2.32
C ALA A 242 -1.58 -0.22 -3.40
N ARG A 243 -0.29 -0.33 -3.02
CA ARG A 243 0.83 -0.44 -3.96
C ARG A 243 0.88 -1.80 -4.64
N ILE A 244 0.50 -2.84 -3.92
CA ILE A 244 0.51 -4.22 -4.42
C ILE A 244 -0.67 -4.50 -5.34
N THR A 245 -1.87 -4.03 -5.00
CA THR A 245 -3.04 -4.29 -5.83
C THR A 245 -2.91 -3.59 -7.18
N PRO A 246 -3.15 -4.28 -8.31
CA PRO A 246 -3.13 -3.64 -9.62
C PRO A 246 -4.23 -2.57 -9.77
N HIS A 247 -3.83 -1.34 -10.09
CA HIS A 247 -4.79 -0.26 -10.38
C HIS A 247 -5.19 -0.33 -11.86
N LYS A 248 -5.95 -1.35 -12.26
CA LYS A 248 -6.39 -1.51 -13.65
C LYS A 248 -7.52 -0.52 -13.99
N LYS A 249 -7.85 -0.40 -15.30
CA LYS A 249 -9.01 0.40 -15.77
C LYS A 249 -10.33 -0.23 -15.32
N ILE A 250 -10.41 -1.55 -15.37
CA ILE A 250 -11.52 -2.35 -14.85
C ILE A 250 -11.06 -2.89 -13.50
N ASN A 251 -11.96 -2.90 -12.52
CA ASN A 251 -11.65 -3.33 -11.16
C ASN A 251 -10.57 -2.49 -10.46
N ASN A 252 -10.59 -1.17 -10.72
CA ASN A 252 -9.80 -0.24 -9.91
C ASN A 252 -10.20 -0.36 -8.43
N PRO A 253 -9.27 -0.18 -7.48
CA PRO A 253 -9.63 -0.15 -6.08
C PRO A 253 -10.72 0.87 -5.79
N LEU A 254 -11.62 0.54 -4.87
CA LEU A 254 -12.75 1.40 -4.51
C LEU A 254 -12.62 1.91 -3.09
N PHE A 255 -12.77 3.21 -2.90
CA PHE A 255 -13.02 3.81 -1.59
C PHE A 255 -14.51 3.75 -1.27
N LEU A 256 -14.84 3.24 -0.09
CA LEU A 256 -16.16 3.33 0.51
C LEU A 256 -16.12 4.31 1.69
N CYS A 257 -17.04 5.27 1.69
CA CYS A 257 -17.24 6.24 2.79
C CYS A 257 -18.74 6.50 2.99
N PHE A 258 -19.10 7.18 4.08
CA PHE A 258 -20.51 7.53 4.33
C PHE A 258 -20.87 8.86 3.67
N GLY A 259 -22.00 8.88 2.98
CA GLY A 259 -22.68 10.10 2.56
C GLY A 259 -23.32 10.82 3.74
N ALA A 260 -23.91 11.98 3.46
CA ALA A 260 -24.51 12.85 4.47
C ALA A 260 -25.67 12.18 5.20
N ASP A 261 -26.40 11.30 4.52
CA ASP A 261 -27.52 10.54 5.07
C ASP A 261 -27.11 9.16 5.60
N GLY A 262 -25.81 8.87 5.66
CA GLY A 262 -25.27 7.60 6.12
C GLY A 262 -25.29 6.47 5.10
N ARG A 263 -25.79 6.69 3.87
CA ARG A 263 -25.62 5.71 2.78
C ARG A 263 -24.13 5.56 2.45
N VAL A 264 -23.71 4.36 2.05
CA VAL A 264 -22.33 4.13 1.61
C VAL A 264 -22.17 4.61 0.17
N LEU A 265 -21.23 5.53 -0.03
CA LEU A 265 -20.81 6.03 -1.33
C LEU A 265 -19.57 5.26 -1.79
N THR A 266 -19.33 5.27 -3.10
CA THR A 266 -18.23 4.55 -3.73
C THR A 266 -17.48 5.47 -4.68
N PHE A 267 -16.15 5.53 -4.55
CA PHE A 267 -15.27 6.29 -5.43
C PHE A 267 -14.10 5.42 -5.91
N GLU A 268 -13.81 5.43 -7.21
CA GLU A 268 -12.60 4.77 -7.71
C GLU A 268 -11.34 5.47 -7.20
N PHE A 269 -10.29 4.70 -6.91
CA PHE A 269 -9.03 5.23 -6.41
C PHE A 269 -8.45 6.28 -7.37
N ARG A 270 -8.47 5.98 -8.67
CA ARG A 270 -7.97 6.89 -9.71
C ARG A 270 -8.75 8.21 -9.80
N VAL A 271 -10.06 8.20 -9.52
CA VAL A 271 -10.86 9.42 -9.45
C VAL A 271 -10.34 10.31 -8.33
N ILE A 272 -10.19 9.76 -7.13
CA ILE A 272 -9.73 10.52 -5.96
C ILE A 272 -8.31 11.03 -6.16
N HIS A 273 -7.42 10.17 -6.67
CA HIS A 273 -6.05 10.55 -6.99
C HIS A 273 -5.99 11.72 -7.98
N TYR A 274 -6.75 11.65 -9.07
CA TYR A 274 -6.77 12.71 -10.08
C TYR A 274 -7.40 14.01 -9.57
N VAL A 275 -8.53 13.93 -8.85
CA VAL A 275 -9.20 15.10 -8.28
C VAL A 275 -8.29 15.80 -7.27
N ALA A 276 -7.58 15.04 -6.44
CA ALA A 276 -6.59 15.58 -5.52
C ALA A 276 -5.43 16.27 -6.23
N MET A 277 -4.90 15.68 -7.31
CA MET A 277 -3.88 16.30 -8.14
C MET A 277 -4.37 17.66 -8.66
N TYR A 278 -5.50 17.66 -9.38
CA TYR A 278 -6.08 18.84 -10.00
C TYR A 278 -6.36 19.97 -9.01
N LEU A 279 -6.99 19.66 -7.88
CA LEU A 279 -7.29 20.66 -6.85
C LEU A 279 -6.05 21.14 -6.09
N SER A 280 -5.02 20.29 -5.94
CA SER A 280 -3.77 20.69 -5.28
C SER A 280 -2.91 21.68 -6.09
N GLU A 281 -3.09 21.71 -7.41
CA GLU A 281 -2.45 22.70 -8.30
C GLU A 281 -3.04 24.10 -8.10
N GLN A 282 -4.27 24.18 -7.59
CA GLN A 282 -4.94 25.45 -7.27
C GLN A 282 -4.54 26.01 -5.90
N GLU A 283 -3.91 25.19 -5.04
CA GLU A 283 -3.37 25.68 -3.76
C GLU A 283 -2.18 26.62 -4.00
N PRO A 284 -1.99 27.66 -3.16
CA PRO A 284 -0.81 28.49 -3.20
C PRO A 284 0.48 27.64 -3.17
N GLN A 285 1.47 28.04 -3.97
CA GLN A 285 2.75 27.35 -3.99
C GLN A 285 3.39 27.46 -2.60
N VAL A 286 3.73 26.31 -2.02
CA VAL A 286 4.50 26.25 -0.78
C VAL A 286 5.96 26.44 -1.16
N ASP A 287 6.65 27.35 -0.46
CA ASP A 287 8.09 27.50 -0.60
C ASP A 287 8.78 26.26 -0.03
N LEU A 288 9.28 25.40 -0.92
CA LEU A 288 10.02 24.18 -0.60
C LEU A 288 11.47 24.28 -1.07
N THR A 289 12.00 25.50 -1.17
CA THR A 289 13.36 25.76 -1.66
C THR A 289 14.44 25.15 -0.78
N SER A 290 14.14 24.86 0.49
CA SER A 290 15.05 24.10 1.35
C SER A 290 14.71 22.61 1.32
N GLU A 291 15.75 21.78 1.21
CA GLU A 291 15.66 20.31 1.29
C GLU A 291 14.97 19.84 2.59
N ASN A 292 15.20 20.56 3.70
CA ASN A 292 14.53 20.29 4.97
C ASN A 292 13.02 20.57 4.90
N ALA A 293 12.58 21.65 4.26
CA ALA A 293 11.14 21.94 4.15
C ALA A 293 10.39 20.91 3.29
N LEU A 294 10.99 20.47 2.18
CA LEU A 294 10.44 19.37 1.38
C LEU A 294 10.38 18.07 2.18
N ARG A 295 11.48 17.73 2.86
CA ARG A 295 11.55 16.54 3.71
C ARG A 295 10.48 16.56 4.80
N ASP A 296 10.36 17.66 5.53
CA ASP A 296 9.42 17.78 6.63
C ASP A 296 7.98 17.73 6.11
N ALA A 297 7.71 18.26 4.91
CA ALA A 297 6.40 18.15 4.26
C ALA A 297 6.08 16.72 3.79
N LEU A 298 7.04 15.97 3.25
CA LEU A 298 6.83 14.60 2.77
C LEU A 298 6.71 13.56 3.92
N ASN A 299 7.37 13.84 5.04
CA ASN A 299 7.37 13.03 6.26
C ASN A 299 6.34 13.47 7.31
N ASP A 300 5.55 14.52 7.04
CA ASP A 300 4.52 14.97 7.98
C ASP A 300 3.51 13.83 8.22
N PRO A 301 3.41 13.29 9.46
CA PRO A 301 2.44 12.25 9.77
C PRO A 301 1.00 12.76 9.64
N ASN A 302 0.79 14.08 9.69
CA ASN A 302 -0.50 14.74 9.55
C ASN A 302 -0.47 15.84 8.46
N PRO A 303 -0.48 15.45 7.17
CA PRO A 303 -0.50 16.38 6.04
C PRO A 303 -1.60 17.46 6.18
N LYS A 304 -1.17 18.73 6.13
CA LYS A 304 -2.03 19.89 6.37
C LYS A 304 -2.65 20.46 5.10
N THR A 305 -1.98 20.29 3.96
CA THR A 305 -2.44 20.79 2.66
C THR A 305 -2.91 19.65 1.76
N LEU A 306 -3.76 19.99 0.78
CA LEU A 306 -4.20 19.00 -0.20
C LEU A 306 -3.03 18.50 -1.04
N ARG A 307 -2.05 19.36 -1.34
CA ARG A 307 -0.81 18.95 -2.03
C ARG A 307 -0.01 17.88 -1.28
N GLN A 308 0.17 18.03 0.03
CA GLN A 308 0.86 17.02 0.83
C GLN A 308 0.07 15.70 0.87
N ARG A 309 -1.27 15.77 0.96
CA ARG A 309 -2.15 14.60 0.88
C ARG A 309 -2.12 13.94 -0.49
N TRP A 310 -2.05 14.72 -1.56
CA TRP A 310 -1.87 14.22 -2.92
C TRP A 310 -0.55 13.46 -3.08
N TRP A 311 0.58 14.00 -2.61
CA TRP A 311 1.84 13.25 -2.61
C TRP A 311 1.76 11.94 -1.83
N ARG A 312 1.00 11.93 -0.73
CA ARG A 312 0.77 10.70 0.03
C ARG A 312 0.03 9.65 -0.78
N ILE A 313 -1.11 9.98 -1.41
CA ILE A 313 -1.84 9.02 -2.26
C ILE A 313 -1.06 8.64 -3.53
N GLN A 314 -0.25 9.54 -4.09
CA GLN A 314 0.64 9.24 -5.22
C GLN A 314 1.61 8.10 -4.88
N ARG A 315 2.17 8.08 -3.66
CA ARG A 315 3.05 7.01 -3.17
C ARG A 315 2.34 5.67 -2.94
N LEU A 316 1.00 5.66 -2.97
CA LEU A 316 0.19 4.46 -2.84
C LEU A 316 -0.16 3.84 -4.19
N MET A 317 0.19 4.50 -5.29
CA MET A 317 0.05 3.93 -6.63
C MET A 317 1.02 2.75 -6.78
N PRO A 318 0.65 1.70 -7.52
CA PRO A 318 1.58 0.65 -7.90
C PRO A 318 2.74 1.24 -8.67
N ASP A 319 3.93 0.73 -8.38
CA ASP A 319 5.15 1.16 -9.03
C ASP A 319 5.07 0.86 -10.54
N GLY A 320 5.39 1.88 -11.35
CA GLY A 320 5.30 1.79 -12.81
C GLY A 320 6.60 1.40 -13.50
N GLY A 321 7.71 1.30 -12.76
CA GLY A 321 9.04 1.05 -13.30
C GLY A 321 9.67 -0.23 -12.75
N ASP A 322 10.37 -0.95 -13.62
CA ASP A 322 11.06 -2.21 -13.27
C ASP A 322 12.42 -1.99 -12.57
N ASN A 323 12.91 -0.74 -12.53
CA ASN A 323 14.24 -0.38 -12.04
C ASN A 323 14.23 0.37 -10.70
N ILE A 324 13.18 0.24 -9.90
CA ILE A 324 13.11 0.90 -8.60
C ILE A 324 13.97 0.14 -7.59
N SER A 325 14.80 0.85 -6.83
CA SER A 325 15.57 0.27 -5.74
C SER A 325 14.65 -0.30 -4.68
N ALA A 326 14.94 -1.50 -4.20
CA ALA A 326 14.24 -2.07 -3.05
C ALA A 326 14.29 -1.12 -1.83
N MET A 327 15.38 -0.37 -1.66
CA MET A 327 15.51 0.63 -0.60
C MET A 327 14.44 1.73 -0.71
N GLN A 328 14.08 2.15 -1.92
CA GLN A 328 13.04 3.17 -2.12
C GLN A 328 11.66 2.68 -1.68
N HIS A 329 11.39 1.37 -1.77
CA HIS A 329 10.16 0.79 -1.21
C HIS A 329 10.10 0.93 0.31
N LEU A 330 11.21 0.68 1.01
CA LEU A 330 11.33 0.91 2.46
C LEU A 330 11.13 2.40 2.79
N ILE A 331 11.86 3.29 2.11
CA ILE A 331 11.80 4.75 2.37
C ILE A 331 10.37 5.29 2.23
N SER A 332 9.66 4.82 1.22
CA SER A 332 8.27 5.22 0.98
C SER A 332 7.36 4.82 2.15
N ILE A 333 7.54 3.63 2.71
CA ILE A 333 6.68 3.12 3.78
C ILE A 333 7.04 3.65 5.18
N LEU A 334 8.26 4.17 5.39
CA LEU A 334 8.71 4.70 6.69
C LEU A 334 7.91 5.93 7.17
N SER A 335 7.24 6.64 6.26
CA SER A 335 6.35 7.77 6.61
C SER A 335 4.95 7.36 7.07
N PHE A 336 4.68 6.06 7.11
CA PHE A 336 3.41 5.51 7.55
C PHE A 336 3.56 4.91 8.95
N GLY A 337 2.51 5.05 9.75
CA GLY A 337 2.40 4.46 11.07
C GLY A 337 2.40 2.93 10.98
N CYS A 338 3.34 2.32 11.70
CA CYS A 338 3.45 0.88 11.85
C CYS A 338 3.82 0.56 13.30
N PHE A 339 2.95 -0.16 14.00
CA PHE A 339 3.16 -0.48 15.41
C PHE A 339 4.29 -1.51 15.55
N MET A 340 4.17 -2.64 14.86
CA MET A 340 5.17 -3.70 14.84
C MET A 340 6.26 -3.38 13.81
N LYS A 341 7.51 -3.20 14.23
CA LYS A 341 8.59 -2.83 13.28
C LYS A 341 8.96 -3.98 12.32
N GLY A 342 8.79 -5.23 12.75
CA GLY A 342 8.90 -6.39 11.85
C GLY A 342 7.96 -6.32 10.64
N ASP A 343 6.79 -5.70 10.78
CA ASP A 343 5.86 -5.53 9.64
C ASP A 343 6.43 -4.58 8.58
N LEU A 344 7.22 -3.55 8.97
CA LEU A 344 7.87 -2.67 8.00
C LEU A 344 8.81 -3.46 7.07
N MET A 345 9.52 -4.45 7.62
CA MET A 345 10.38 -5.36 6.86
C MET A 345 9.57 -6.18 5.86
N SER A 346 8.50 -6.83 6.32
CA SER A 346 7.61 -7.63 5.48
C SER A 346 6.95 -6.80 4.39
N ILE A 347 6.49 -5.59 4.71
CA ILE A 347 5.92 -4.65 3.75
C ILE A 347 6.95 -4.26 2.69
N ALA A 348 8.17 -3.92 3.10
CA ALA A 348 9.23 -3.52 2.17
C ALA A 348 9.60 -4.68 1.22
N LEU A 349 9.78 -5.90 1.74
CA LEU A 349 9.99 -7.12 0.95
C LEU A 349 8.88 -7.37 -0.07
N ASN A 350 7.63 -7.28 0.39
CA ASN A 350 6.45 -7.52 -0.43
C ASN A 350 6.33 -6.51 -1.57
N THR A 351 6.53 -5.23 -1.26
CA THR A 351 6.43 -4.14 -2.24
C THR A 351 7.61 -4.10 -3.20
N SER A 352 8.81 -4.47 -2.78
CA SER A 352 10.00 -4.52 -3.64
C SER A 352 10.10 -5.77 -4.52
N GLY A 353 9.20 -6.75 -4.33
CA GLY A 353 9.22 -8.01 -5.09
C GLY A 353 10.40 -8.92 -4.78
N ILE A 354 11.11 -8.71 -3.66
CA ILE A 354 12.19 -9.62 -3.25
C ILE A 354 11.54 -10.97 -2.86
N PRO A 355 12.00 -12.11 -3.42
CA PRO A 355 11.34 -13.41 -3.23
C PRO A 355 11.69 -14.07 -1.89
N LEU A 356 11.84 -13.27 -0.83
CA LEU A 356 12.10 -13.70 0.53
C LEU A 356 10.98 -13.22 1.46
N PHE A 357 10.86 -13.86 2.62
CA PHE A 357 10.06 -13.37 3.72
C PHE A 357 10.88 -13.39 5.01
N PHE A 358 10.46 -12.59 5.99
CA PHE A 358 11.18 -12.33 7.23
C PHE A 358 10.46 -12.96 8.42
N MET A 359 11.20 -13.65 9.30
CA MET A 359 10.68 -14.27 10.54
C MET A 359 11.46 -13.83 11.79
N GLY A 360 12.22 -12.73 11.72
CA GLY A 360 13.04 -12.31 12.86
C GLY A 360 12.25 -11.56 13.93
N ASP A 361 12.36 -12.01 15.18
CA ASP A 361 11.78 -11.32 16.36
C ASP A 361 12.61 -10.10 16.82
N ALA A 362 13.77 -9.86 16.18
CA ALA A 362 14.79 -8.94 16.68
C ALA A 362 14.52 -7.46 16.36
N VAL A 363 13.46 -7.12 15.63
CA VAL A 363 13.22 -5.76 15.14
C VAL A 363 12.37 -4.98 16.15
N LYS A 364 13.01 -4.10 16.90
CA LYS A 364 12.33 -3.28 17.92
C LYS A 364 12.15 -1.84 17.45
N GLU A 365 13.15 -1.32 16.76
CA GLU A 365 13.19 0.07 16.32
C GLU A 365 13.20 0.19 14.79
N VAL A 366 12.94 1.40 14.29
CA VAL A 366 13.00 1.69 12.84
C VAL A 366 14.44 1.56 12.33
N GLU A 367 15.40 1.89 13.17
CA GLU A 367 16.83 1.79 12.91
C GLU A 367 17.26 0.34 12.63
N ASP A 368 16.68 -0.63 13.33
CA ASP A 368 16.90 -2.06 13.07
C ASP A 368 16.39 -2.44 11.67
N VAL A 369 15.21 -1.94 11.28
CA VAL A 369 14.63 -2.19 9.94
C VAL A 369 15.55 -1.63 8.86
N ILE A 370 15.99 -0.38 9.00
CA ILE A 370 16.87 0.28 8.03
C ILE A 370 18.17 -0.51 7.89
N TRP A 371 18.79 -0.90 9.00
CA TRP A 371 20.03 -1.67 9.02
C TRP A 371 19.87 -3.04 8.34
N ILE A 372 18.90 -3.84 8.78
CA ILE A 372 18.69 -5.20 8.28
C ILE A 372 18.31 -5.17 6.80
N PHE A 373 17.42 -4.27 6.39
CA PHE A 373 16.95 -4.20 5.02
C PHE A 373 18.04 -3.65 4.08
N SER A 374 18.88 -2.71 4.53
CA SER A 374 20.02 -2.24 3.74
C SER A 374 21.01 -3.38 3.42
N LEU A 375 21.28 -4.25 4.38
CA LEU A 375 22.10 -5.45 4.14
C LEU A 375 21.48 -6.38 3.11
N LEU A 376 20.17 -6.61 3.20
CA LEU A 376 19.44 -7.40 2.23
C LEU A 376 19.51 -6.78 0.82
N VAL A 377 19.34 -5.46 0.70
CA VAL A 377 19.41 -4.72 -0.56
C VAL A 377 20.80 -4.84 -1.18
N ILE A 378 21.86 -4.70 -0.37
CA ILE A 378 23.25 -4.95 -0.80
C ILE A 378 23.41 -6.41 -1.24
N ALA A 379 22.90 -7.38 -0.48
CA ALA A 379 22.96 -8.79 -0.85
C ALA A 379 22.23 -9.10 -2.18
N ALA A 380 21.20 -8.32 -2.52
CA ALA A 380 20.49 -8.36 -3.80
C ALA A 380 21.19 -7.60 -4.95
N GLY A 381 22.41 -7.13 -4.73
CA GLY A 381 23.24 -6.44 -5.72
C GLY A 381 22.89 -4.98 -5.96
N ASP A 382 22.08 -4.38 -5.08
CA ASP A 382 21.73 -2.96 -5.12
C ASP A 382 22.54 -2.18 -4.07
N ILE A 383 23.36 -1.24 -4.53
CA ILE A 383 24.25 -0.45 -3.68
C ILE A 383 23.66 0.91 -3.29
N VAL A 384 22.37 1.16 -3.54
CA VAL A 384 21.66 2.36 -3.05
C VAL A 384 21.88 2.65 -1.56
N PRO A 385 21.92 1.65 -0.64
CA PRO A 385 22.23 1.92 0.76
C PRO A 385 23.58 2.59 1.01
N LEU A 386 24.57 2.43 0.12
CA LEU A 386 25.89 3.03 0.24
C LEU A 386 25.93 4.51 -0.23
N ALA A 387 24.99 4.90 -1.10
CA ALA A 387 24.88 6.26 -1.64
C ALA A 387 23.71 7.05 -1.06
N THR A 388 22.92 6.43 -0.19
CA THR A 388 21.80 7.08 0.50
C THR A 388 22.30 8.24 1.36
N MET A 389 21.68 9.40 1.20
CA MET A 389 21.97 10.60 1.98
C MET A 389 21.03 10.73 3.18
N GLY A 390 21.57 11.21 4.30
CA GLY A 390 20.80 11.53 5.50
C GLY A 390 21.65 11.56 6.77
N PRO A 391 21.03 11.80 7.94
CA PRO A 391 21.70 11.72 9.23
C PRO A 391 22.29 10.32 9.45
N ARG A 392 23.45 10.21 10.10
CA ARG A 392 24.03 8.90 10.44
C ARG A 392 23.06 8.11 11.32
N LEU A 393 22.91 6.83 11.01
CA LEU A 393 22.05 5.92 11.76
C LEU A 393 22.69 5.63 13.13
N LYS A 394 21.92 5.83 14.19
CA LYS A 394 22.32 5.43 15.54
C LYS A 394 21.68 4.09 15.84
N VAL A 395 22.50 3.06 16.01
CA VAL A 395 21.99 1.71 16.19
C VAL A 395 22.31 1.25 17.62
N PRO A 396 21.33 0.76 18.39
CA PRO A 396 21.59 0.17 19.69
C PRO A 396 22.50 -1.05 19.56
N ASP A 397 23.45 -1.20 20.48
CA ASP A 397 24.33 -2.37 20.58
C ASP A 397 23.71 -3.52 21.41
N GLY A 398 22.53 -3.31 21.99
CA GLY A 398 21.86 -4.27 22.88
C GLY A 398 22.36 -4.25 24.33
N HIS A 399 23.46 -3.54 24.61
CA HIS A 399 24.02 -3.31 25.94
C HIS A 399 23.72 -1.91 26.49
N GLY A 400 22.91 -1.13 25.77
CA GLY A 400 22.52 0.22 26.14
C GLY A 400 23.48 1.30 25.62
N ASN A 401 24.48 0.95 24.81
CA ASN A 401 25.27 1.93 24.06
C ASN A 401 24.70 2.11 22.65
N GLU A 402 25.03 3.24 22.04
CA GLU A 402 24.70 3.54 20.65
C GLU A 402 25.97 3.52 19.79
N THR A 403 25.93 2.77 18.69
CA THR A 403 26.93 2.84 17.63
C THR A 403 26.48 3.83 16.57
N ILE A 404 27.36 4.73 16.13
CA ILE A 404 27.14 5.57 14.96
C ILE A 404 27.54 4.76 13.73
N SER A 405 26.55 4.29 12.98
CA SER A 405 26.80 3.48 11.78
C SER A 405 27.28 4.34 10.61
N TRP A 406 28.03 3.72 9.70
CA TRP A 406 28.28 4.28 8.38
C TRP A 406 26.98 4.44 7.56
N MET A 407 25.92 3.68 7.88
CA MET A 407 24.62 3.86 7.25
C MET A 407 23.98 5.19 7.64
N THR A 408 23.11 5.69 6.76
CA THR A 408 22.32 6.90 7.00
C THR A 408 20.86 6.52 7.16
N ARG A 409 20.12 7.32 7.95
CA ARG A 409 18.67 7.31 7.92
C ARG A 409 18.25 7.94 6.59
N PRO A 410 17.65 7.17 5.67
CA PRO A 410 17.37 7.66 4.33
C PRO A 410 16.44 8.86 4.37
N MET A 411 16.79 9.89 3.59
CA MET A 411 15.88 10.98 3.29
C MET A 411 14.93 10.57 2.17
N GLN A 412 13.69 11.05 2.22
CA GLN A 412 12.71 10.78 1.16
C GLN A 412 13.15 11.44 -0.15
N GLY A 413 13.02 10.71 -1.27
CA GLY A 413 13.42 11.17 -2.61
C GLY A 413 14.91 10.98 -2.93
N ALA A 414 15.66 10.26 -2.07
CA ALA A 414 17.12 10.13 -2.16
C ALA A 414 17.60 9.05 -3.16
N ILE A 415 17.08 9.05 -4.40
CA ILE A 415 17.35 8.11 -5.52
C ILE A 415 16.29 7.00 -5.61
N ASP A 416 15.52 7.02 -6.70
CA ASP A 416 14.51 6.01 -6.98
C ASP A 416 15.09 4.77 -7.67
N ASP A 417 16.13 4.97 -8.50
CA ASP A 417 16.68 3.93 -9.36
C ASP A 417 17.62 2.98 -8.62
N LYS A 418 17.53 1.68 -8.95
CA LYS A 418 18.48 0.67 -8.52
C LYS A 418 19.88 1.02 -9.01
N MET A 419 20.86 0.99 -8.12
CA MET A 419 22.27 1.12 -8.48
C MET A 419 22.92 -0.24 -8.39
N SER A 420 23.22 -0.83 -9.55
CA SER A 420 23.88 -2.14 -9.62
C SER A 420 25.41 -1.97 -9.65
N THR A 421 26.14 -2.85 -8.97
CA THR A 421 27.60 -2.94 -9.09
C THR A 421 28.00 -4.26 -9.74
N PRO A 422 28.90 -4.26 -10.74
CA PRO A 422 29.43 -5.50 -11.31
C PRO A 422 30.41 -6.22 -10.37
N ARG A 423 30.83 -5.57 -9.27
CA ARG A 423 31.80 -6.11 -8.31
C ARG A 423 31.16 -6.29 -6.94
N LEU A 424 29.98 -6.93 -6.90
CA LEU A 424 29.35 -7.18 -5.61
C LEU A 424 30.25 -8.01 -4.69
N ASP A 425 31.02 -8.93 -5.28
CA ASP A 425 31.96 -9.82 -4.59
C ASP A 425 33.10 -9.08 -3.89
N SER A 426 33.37 -7.80 -4.23
CA SER A 426 34.40 -7.02 -3.54
C SER A 426 33.96 -6.55 -2.16
N ILE A 427 32.72 -6.78 -1.73
CA ILE A 427 32.27 -6.49 -0.36
C ILE A 427 32.41 -7.77 0.47
N SER A 428 33.48 -7.94 1.23
CA SER A 428 33.71 -9.19 1.97
C SER A 428 32.89 -9.29 3.26
N ALA A 429 32.63 -8.16 3.92
CA ALA A 429 31.82 -8.11 5.14
C ALA A 429 31.08 -6.77 5.30
N VAL A 430 29.93 -6.80 5.98
CA VAL A 430 29.19 -5.59 6.35
C VAL A 430 28.74 -5.66 7.80
N THR A 431 29.25 -4.73 8.61
CA THR A 431 28.89 -4.59 10.03
C THR A 431 28.25 -3.23 10.27
N LYS A 432 27.70 -3.02 11.47
CA LYS A 432 27.16 -1.71 11.85
C LYS A 432 28.24 -0.63 11.80
N ASP A 433 29.49 -1.00 12.09
CA ASP A 433 30.64 -0.09 12.20
C ASP A 433 31.32 0.19 10.86
N TYR A 434 31.44 -0.80 9.98
CA TYR A 434 32.20 -0.68 8.73
C TYR A 434 31.69 -1.60 7.59
N VAL A 435 32.13 -1.28 6.38
CA VAL A 435 32.04 -2.13 5.19
C VAL A 435 33.47 -2.55 4.83
N GLU A 436 33.72 -3.84 4.71
CA GLU A 436 35.01 -4.38 4.29
C GLU A 436 35.02 -4.57 2.77
N LEU A 437 36.08 -4.09 2.12
CA LEU A 437 36.26 -4.17 0.68
C LEU A 437 37.55 -4.90 0.34
N ASP A 438 37.51 -5.81 -0.64
CA ASP A 438 38.65 -6.58 -1.14
C ASP A 438 39.44 -5.86 -2.25
#